data_AF-A0A2E1AMS5-F1
#
_entry.id   AF-A0A2E1AMS5-F1
#
_cell.length_a   1.000
_cell.length_b   1.000
_cell.length_c   1.000
_cell.angle_alpha   90.00
_cell.angle_beta   90.00
_cell.angle_gamma   90.00
#
_symmetry.space_group_name_H-M   'P 1'
#
loop_
_entity.id
_entity.type
_entity.pdbx_description
1 polymer ?
#
loop_
_entity_poly.entity_id
_entity_poly.type
_entity_poly.pdbx_seq_one_letter_code
_entity_poly.pdbx_strand_id
1 'polypeptide(L)'
;MELEQKMAQDLQWIIEQIKAHELKDEIIEWYIIGPPAEVGFMWCKYDTPAKKYMQNLILSLGYDSSAYGCMHRMVQHAICTRD
;
A
#
# COMPACT_ATOMS: atom_id res chain seq x y z
N MET A 1 1.02 -0.76 -22.53
CA MET A 1 0.89 -1.68 -21.39
C MET A 1 -0.49 -1.47 -20.82
N GLU A 2 -1.30 -2.52 -20.72
CA GLU A 2 -2.63 -2.42 -20.12
C GLU A 2 -2.51 -2.05 -18.64
N LEU A 3 -3.44 -1.24 -18.13
CA LEU A 3 -3.41 -0.70 -16.77
C LEU A 3 -3.29 -1.82 -15.72
N GLU A 4 -4.00 -2.92 -15.92
CA GLU A 4 -3.97 -4.08 -15.02
C GLU A 4 -2.57 -4.70 -14.93
N GLN A 5 -1.88 -4.81 -16.07
CA GLN A 5 -0.52 -5.36 -16.11
C GLN A 5 0.47 -4.45 -15.38
N LYS A 6 0.33 -3.13 -15.54
CA LYS A 6 1.13 -2.15 -14.79
C LYS A 6 0.88 -2.28 -13.29
N MET A 7 -0.38 -2.34 -12.87
CA MET A 7 -0.74 -2.43 -11.45
C MET A 7 -0.24 -3.72 -10.81
N ALA A 8 -0.24 -4.84 -11.53
CA ALA A 8 0.34 -6.09 -11.06
C ALA A 8 1.86 -6.00 -10.85
N GLN A 9 2.58 -5.37 -11.78
CA GLN A 9 4.03 -5.15 -11.67
C GLN A 9 4.36 -4.22 -10.50
N ASP A 10 3.64 -3.11 -10.39
CA ASP A 10 3.83 -2.16 -9.29
C ASP A 10 3.50 -2.79 -7.93
N LEU A 11 2.45 -3.62 -7.85
CA LEU A 11 2.13 -4.36 -6.63
C LEU A 11 3.29 -5.27 -6.24
N GLN A 12 3.83 -6.04 -7.18
CA GLN A 12 4.98 -6.90 -6.90
C GLN A 12 6.16 -6.09 -6.38
N TRP A 13 6.49 -5.00 -7.06
CA TRP A 13 7.57 -4.10 -6.66
C TRP A 13 7.35 -3.51 -5.27
N ILE A 14 6.14 -3.01 -4.97
CA ILE A 14 5.78 -2.50 -3.64
C ILE A 14 6.01 -3.57 -2.56
N ILE A 15 5.58 -4.81 -2.80
CA ILE A 15 5.76 -5.90 -1.83
C ILE A 15 7.25 -6.20 -1.61
N GLU A 16 8.08 -6.14 -2.65
CA GLU A 16 9.53 -6.26 -2.52
C GLU A 16 10.13 -5.10 -1.71
N GLN A 17 9.67 -3.86 -1.94
CA GLN A 17 10.08 -2.70 -1.16
C GLN A 17 9.68 -2.81 0.32
N ILE A 18 8.49 -3.32 0.62
CA ILE A 18 8.05 -3.56 2.01
C ILE A 18 8.96 -4.60 2.68
N LYS A 19 9.26 -5.71 2.00
CA LYS A 19 10.11 -6.79 2.56
C LYS A 19 11.53 -6.33 2.86
N ALA A 20 12.05 -5.39 2.08
CA ALA A 20 13.39 -4.84 2.24
C ALA A 20 13.47 -3.66 3.23
N HIS A 21 12.33 -3.09 3.64
CA HIS A 21 12.29 -1.90 4.49
C HIS A 21 12.58 -2.23 5.97
N GLU A 22 13.25 -1.33 6.69
CA GLU A 22 13.56 -1.51 8.11
C GLU A 22 12.29 -1.58 8.99
N LEU A 23 11.24 -0.84 8.62
CA LEU A 23 9.93 -0.82 9.28
C LEU A 23 8.93 -1.86 8.73
N LYS A 24 9.39 -2.93 8.08
CA LYS A 24 8.51 -3.91 7.42
C LYS A 24 7.42 -4.45 8.34
N ASP A 25 7.74 -4.72 9.61
CA ASP A 25 6.81 -5.36 10.54
C ASP A 25 5.68 -4.39 10.92
N GLU A 26 6.00 -3.11 11.15
CA GLU A 26 5.00 -2.06 11.39
C GLU A 26 4.11 -1.81 10.17
N ILE A 27 4.68 -1.87 8.96
CA ILE A 27 3.92 -1.72 7.72
C ILE A 27 2.94 -2.89 7.57
N ILE A 28 3.41 -4.12 7.77
CA ILE A 28 2.59 -5.34 7.69
C ILE A 28 1.46 -5.27 8.71
N GLU A 29 1.78 -4.97 9.98
CA GLU A 29 0.78 -4.82 11.05
C GLU A 29 -0.27 -3.78 10.69
N TRP A 30 0.14 -2.62 10.16
CA TRP A 30 -0.79 -1.58 9.74
C TRP A 30 -1.74 -2.05 8.63
N TYR A 31 -1.27 -2.83 7.65
CA TYR A 31 -2.13 -3.38 6.60
C TYR A 31 -3.05 -4.51 7.09
N ILE A 32 -2.60 -5.32 8.05
CA ILE A 32 -3.42 -6.33 8.73
C ILE A 32 -4.58 -5.67 9.47
N ILE A 33 -4.30 -4.62 10.24
CA ILE A 33 -5.32 -3.84 10.96
C ILE A 33 -6.22 -3.11 9.95
N GLY A 34 -5.62 -2.54 8.90
CA GLY A 34 -6.29 -1.75 7.89
C GLY A 34 -6.60 -0.31 8.33
N PRO A 35 -7.19 0.49 7.43
CA PRO A 35 -7.58 1.86 7.73
C PRO A 35 -8.90 1.88 8.53
N PRO A 36 -9.25 3.00 9.20
CA PRO A 36 -10.57 3.16 9.79
C PRO A 36 -11.68 2.93 8.75
N ALA A 37 -12.69 2.13 9.10
CA ALA A 37 -13.72 1.67 8.18
C ALA A 37 -14.47 2.82 7.48
N GLU A 38 -14.76 3.89 8.21
CA GLU A 38 -15.48 5.08 7.74
C GLU A 38 -14.68 5.98 6.78
N VAL A 39 -13.35 5.78 6.74
CA VAL A 39 -12.41 6.73 6.11
C VAL A 39 -11.67 6.09 4.94
N GLY A 40 -11.26 4.83 5.09
CA GLY A 40 -10.45 4.13 4.10
C GLY A 40 -9.01 4.67 4.00
N PHE A 41 -8.19 4.06 3.16
CA PHE A 41 -6.78 4.44 3.01
C PHE A 41 -6.62 5.87 2.48
N MET A 42 -7.48 6.30 1.57
CA MET A 42 -7.39 7.61 0.92
C MET A 42 -7.38 8.79 1.90
N TRP A 43 -8.12 8.67 3.01
CA TRP A 43 -8.34 9.77 3.94
C TRP A 43 -7.79 9.47 5.35
N CYS A 44 -7.11 8.34 5.53
CA CYS A 44 -6.54 7.98 6.83
C CYS A 44 -5.33 8.86 7.17
N LYS A 45 -5.05 8.99 8.47
CA LYS A 45 -3.87 9.74 8.93
C LYS A 45 -2.61 8.91 8.72
N TYR A 46 -1.68 9.46 7.95
CA TYR A 46 -0.33 8.94 7.77
C TYR A 46 0.61 9.59 8.80
N ASP A 47 0.38 9.28 10.07
CA ASP A 47 1.03 9.92 11.22
C ASP A 47 2.30 9.21 11.70
N THR A 48 2.51 7.95 11.33
CA THR A 48 3.72 7.19 11.65
C THR A 48 4.71 7.15 10.49
N PRO A 49 6.02 6.92 10.75
CA PRO A 49 7.02 6.75 9.69
C PRO A 49 6.66 5.64 8.69
N ALA A 50 6.21 4.48 9.19
CA ALA A 50 5.77 3.35 8.36
C ALA A 50 4.62 3.73 7.40
N LYS A 51 3.60 4.43 7.92
CA LYS A 51 2.48 4.91 7.10
C LYS A 51 2.96 5.91 6.06
N LYS A 52 3.74 6.92 6.46
CA LYS A 52 4.26 7.95 5.53
C LYS A 52 5.12 7.36 4.43
N TYR A 53 5.94 6.35 4.75
CA TYR A 53 6.70 5.62 3.76
C TYR A 53 5.79 5.04 2.68
N MET A 54 4.75 4.31 3.08
CA MET A 54 3.80 3.70 2.14
C MET A 54 3.01 4.73 1.34
N GLN A 55 2.61 5.85 1.96
CA GLN A 55 1.98 6.96 1.26
C GLN A 55 2.87 7.47 0.13
N ASN A 56 4.13 7.79 0.45
CA ASN A 56 5.08 8.35 -0.51
C ASN A 56 5.44 7.33 -1.60
N LEU A 57 5.61 6.06 -1.22
CA LEU A 57 5.92 4.98 -2.15
C LEU A 57 4.85 4.86 -3.22
N ILE A 58 3.57 4.81 -2.83
CA ILE A 58 2.47 4.64 -3.78
C ILE A 58 2.22 5.94 -4.57
N LEU A 59 2.34 7.12 -3.94
CA LEU A 59 2.25 8.40 -4.65
C LEU A 59 3.34 8.55 -5.72
N SER A 60 4.55 8.02 -5.48
CA SER A 60 5.67 8.11 -6.43
C SER A 60 5.41 7.37 -7.75
N LEU A 61 4.44 6.45 -7.77
CA LEU A 61 4.06 5.68 -8.96
C LEU A 61 3.12 6.44 -9.92
N GLY A 62 2.71 7.67 -9.55
CA GLY A 62 1.95 8.57 -10.40
C GLY A 62 0.47 8.21 -10.55
N TYR A 63 -0.09 7.46 -9.60
CA TYR A 63 -1.51 7.11 -9.60
C TYR A 63 -2.39 8.32 -9.26
N ASP A 64 -3.55 8.43 -9.92
CA ASP A 64 -4.62 9.34 -9.49
C ASP A 64 -5.24 8.88 -8.16
N SER A 65 -6.16 9.67 -7.60
CA SER A 65 -6.78 9.35 -6.31
C SER A 65 -7.49 7.99 -6.30
N SER A 66 -8.16 7.61 -7.37
CA SER A 66 -8.90 6.34 -7.46
C SER A 66 -7.95 5.14 -7.55
N ALA A 67 -6.94 5.24 -8.39
CA ALA A 67 -5.91 4.21 -8.57
C ALA A 67 -5.02 4.09 -7.33
N TYR A 68 -4.76 5.20 -6.62
CA TYR A 68 -4.06 5.22 -5.34
C TYR A 68 -4.79 4.40 -4.27
N GLY A 69 -6.09 4.63 -4.11
CA GLY A 69 -6.92 3.86 -3.18
C GLY A 69 -6.98 2.38 -3.56
N CYS A 70 -7.09 2.08 -4.85
CA CYS A 70 -7.05 0.72 -5.38
C CYS A 70 -5.72 0.02 -5.04
N MET A 71 -4.59 0.69 -5.29
CA MET A 71 -3.27 0.13 -5.01
C MET A 71 -3.08 -0.19 -3.52
N HIS A 72 -3.53 0.69 -2.62
CA HIS A 72 -3.52 0.40 -1.18
C HIS A 72 -4.33 -0.86 -0.83
N ARG A 73 -5.48 -1.08 -1.47
CA ARG A 73 -6.30 -2.28 -1.27
C ARG A 73 -5.64 -3.53 -1.84
N MET A 74 -4.98 -3.44 -2.98
CA MET A 74 -4.21 -4.53 -3.56
C MET A 74 -3.05 -4.95 -2.65
N VAL A 75 -2.32 -3.98 -2.09
CA VAL A 75 -1.27 -4.23 -1.10
C VAL A 75 -1.84 -4.89 0.15
N GLN A 76 -2.95 -4.37 0.68
CA GLN A 76 -3.63 -4.96 1.83
C GLN A 76 -3.99 -6.42 1.57
N HIS A 77 -4.63 -6.70 0.42
CA HIS A 77 -5.02 -8.06 0.06
C HIS A 77 -3.81 -8.98 -0.06
N ALA A 78 -2.73 -8.53 -0.71
CA ALA A 78 -1.51 -9.32 -0.87
C ALA A 78 -0.81 -9.63 0.46
N ILE A 79 -0.91 -8.75 1.46
CA ILE A 79 -0.40 -8.99 2.81
C ILE A 79 -1.28 -9.99 3.56
N CYS A 80 -2.60 -9.79 3.56
CA CYS A 80 -3.52 -10.60 4.35
C CYS A 80 -3.83 -11.99 3.76
N THR A 81 -3.47 -12.26 2.51
CA THR A 81 -3.70 -13.58 1.86
C THR A 81 -2.45 -14.44 1.74
N ARG A 82 -1.29 -13.91 2.11
CA ARG A 82 -0.04 -14.67 2.15
C ARG A 82 0.18 -15.19 3.58
N ASP A 83 -0.61 -16.20 3.94
CA ASP A 83 -0.27 -17.22 4.96
C ASP A 83 0.43 -18.41 4.29
#